data_AF-A0A800K4J1-F1
#
_entry.id   AF-A0A800K4J1-F1
#
_cell.length_a   1.000
_cell.length_b   1.000
_cell.length_c   1.000
_cell.angle_alpha   90.00
_cell.angle_beta   90.00
_cell.angle_gamma   90.00
#
_symmetry.space_group_name_H-M   'P 1'
#
loop_
_entity.id
_entity.type
_entity.pdbx_description
1 polymer ?
#
loop_
_entity_poly.entity_id
_entity_poly.type
_entity_poly.pdbx_seq_one_letter_code
_entity_poly.pdbx_strand_id
1 'polypeptide(L)'
;VVLRRALPTLDAWGQVIPQPWIGLLVVTLPLTSTFIGDASAFFAGGKWGRAKILPSVSPNKSWVGSVAGLLGASGGAALWYLVAEPYLPGLPIGGVAVAAAVGAALGVGAQVGDFAESLLKRDAGVKDSGALFPGHGGVLDRLDASLVTLPLAYLMLRLLAGGP
;
A
#
# COMPACT_ATOMS: atom_id res chain seq x y z
N VAL A 1 23.32 9.34 10.94
CA VAL A 1 23.74 7.94 10.67
C VAL A 1 22.57 6.99 10.88
N VAL A 2 21.49 7.44 11.53
CA VAL A 2 20.24 6.68 11.74
C VAL A 2 19.11 7.05 10.74
N LEU A 3 19.25 8.16 9.99
CA LEU A 3 18.40 8.53 8.85
C LEU A 3 19.19 9.48 7.92
N ARG A 4 20.50 9.24 7.72
CA ARG A 4 21.43 10.30 7.24
C ARG A 4 21.38 10.64 5.75
N ARG A 5 20.33 10.22 5.07
CA ARG A 5 19.97 10.62 3.71
C ARG A 5 18.45 10.68 3.62
N ALA A 6 17.82 11.38 4.55
CA ALA A 6 16.39 11.63 4.56
C ALA A 6 16.00 12.39 3.28
N LEU A 7 15.78 11.65 2.18
CA LEU A 7 15.52 12.14 0.83
C LEU A 7 16.64 13.05 0.26
N PRO A 8 16.89 12.98 -1.06
CA PRO A 8 18.10 13.55 -1.64
C PRO A 8 18.17 15.06 -1.41
N THR A 9 19.25 15.52 -0.80
CA THR A 9 19.73 16.89 -0.99
C THR A 9 19.95 17.08 -2.49
N LEU A 10 19.29 18.09 -3.07
CA LEU A 10 19.19 18.38 -4.50
C LEU A 10 20.53 18.66 -5.22
N ASP A 11 21.66 18.57 -4.52
CA ASP A 11 22.99 18.97 -5.02
C ASP A 11 23.86 17.80 -5.53
N ALA A 12 23.34 16.57 -5.64
CA ALA A 12 24.16 15.37 -5.89
C ALA A 12 23.65 14.45 -7.02
N TRP A 13 23.28 15.00 -8.18
CA TRP A 13 22.92 14.17 -9.36
C TRP A 13 24.10 13.36 -9.95
N GLY A 14 25.31 13.48 -9.41
CA GLY A 14 26.52 12.88 -10.01
C GLY A 14 27.40 12.03 -9.09
N GLN A 15 27.16 11.93 -7.79
CA GLN A 15 28.09 11.22 -6.90
C GLN A 15 27.35 10.53 -5.74
N VAL A 16 27.47 9.18 -5.71
CA VAL A 16 27.07 8.24 -4.66
C VAL A 16 25.59 7.82 -4.62
N ILE A 17 25.17 6.99 -5.59
CA ILE A 17 24.15 5.96 -5.32
C ILE A 17 24.92 4.78 -4.69
N PRO A 18 24.93 4.56 -3.36
CA PRO A 18 25.70 3.49 -2.78
C PRO A 18 25.09 2.15 -3.18
N GLN A 19 23.75 2.03 -3.18
CA GLN A 19 23.01 0.85 -3.64
C GLN A 19 21.55 1.22 -3.99
N PRO A 20 21.19 1.39 -5.28
CA PRO A 20 19.84 1.81 -5.70
C PRO A 20 18.75 0.82 -5.28
N TRP A 21 19.12 -0.44 -5.07
CA TRP A 21 18.22 -1.50 -4.66
C TRP A 21 17.60 -1.30 -3.26
N ILE A 22 18.23 -0.50 -2.38
CA ILE A 22 17.67 -0.22 -1.04
C ILE A 22 16.37 0.58 -1.18
N GLY A 23 16.35 1.61 -2.02
CA GLY A 23 15.13 2.37 -2.31
C GLY A 23 14.05 1.49 -2.96
N LEU A 24 14.47 0.58 -3.84
CA LEU A 24 13.56 -0.39 -4.46
C LEU A 24 12.92 -1.31 -3.42
N LEU A 25 13.69 -1.87 -2.48
CA LEU A 25 13.16 -2.71 -1.42
C LEU A 25 12.19 -1.96 -0.51
N VAL A 26 12.46 -0.70 -0.18
CA VAL A 26 11.53 0.11 0.64
C VAL A 26 10.19 0.33 -0.08
N VAL A 27 10.21 0.52 -1.40
CA VAL A 27 8.99 0.65 -2.21
C VAL A 27 8.21 -0.67 -2.30
N THR A 28 8.87 -1.83 -2.20
CA THR A 28 8.15 -3.10 -2.21
C THR A 28 7.34 -3.36 -0.95
N LEU A 29 7.61 -2.69 0.18
CA LEU A 29 6.81 -2.83 1.41
C LEU A 29 5.31 -2.52 1.17
N PRO A 30 4.92 -1.31 0.75
CA PRO A 30 3.52 -1.01 0.49
C PRO A 30 2.95 -1.86 -0.64
N LEU A 31 3.71 -2.16 -1.69
CA LEU A 31 3.23 -2.98 -2.81
C LEU A 31 2.92 -4.42 -2.41
N THR A 32 3.83 -5.07 -1.67
CA THR A 32 3.61 -6.44 -1.17
C THR A 32 2.45 -6.48 -0.20
N SER A 33 2.34 -5.47 0.68
CA SER A 33 1.23 -5.36 1.63
C SER A 33 -0.11 -5.20 0.89
N THR A 34 -0.24 -4.25 -0.03
CA THR A 34 -1.50 -4.01 -0.76
C THR A 34 -1.84 -5.17 -1.69
N PHE A 35 -0.89 -5.74 -2.43
CA PHE A 35 -1.19 -6.83 -3.37
C PHE A 35 -1.67 -8.09 -2.65
N ILE A 36 -1.05 -8.45 -1.52
CA ILE A 36 -1.52 -9.57 -0.72
C ILE A 36 -2.87 -9.24 -0.08
N GLY A 37 -3.07 -7.99 0.34
CA GLY A 37 -4.37 -7.49 0.82
C GLY A 37 -5.47 -7.63 -0.23
N ASP A 38 -5.25 -7.15 -1.45
CA ASP A 38 -6.23 -7.18 -2.55
C ASP A 38 -6.57 -8.60 -2.96
N ALA A 39 -5.56 -9.48 -3.07
CA ALA A 39 -5.77 -10.90 -3.32
C ALA A 39 -6.64 -11.52 -2.21
N SER A 40 -6.31 -11.24 -0.95
CA SER A 40 -7.06 -11.75 0.20
C SER A 40 -8.50 -11.24 0.21
N ALA A 41 -8.70 -9.96 -0.08
CA ALA A 41 -10.02 -9.33 -0.18
C ALA A 41 -10.84 -9.91 -1.34
N PHE A 42 -10.21 -10.14 -2.49
CA PHE A 42 -10.84 -10.71 -3.68
C PHE A 42 -11.31 -12.15 -3.42
N PHE A 43 -10.43 -13.03 -2.94
CA PHE A 43 -10.79 -14.43 -2.70
C PHE A 43 -11.80 -14.56 -1.57
N ALA A 44 -11.57 -13.90 -0.43
CA ALA A 44 -12.46 -14.04 0.71
C ALA A 44 -13.78 -13.29 0.51
N GLY A 45 -13.72 -12.08 -0.04
CA GLY A 45 -14.89 -11.27 -0.35
C GLY A 45 -15.75 -11.86 -1.46
N GLY A 46 -15.15 -12.47 -2.48
CA GLY A 46 -15.89 -13.16 -3.54
C GLY A 46 -16.59 -14.42 -3.02
N LYS A 47 -15.90 -15.22 -2.20
CA LYS A 47 -16.42 -16.51 -1.72
C LYS A 47 -17.40 -16.40 -0.54
N TRP A 48 -17.15 -15.48 0.39
CA TRP A 48 -17.92 -15.37 1.63
C TRP A 48 -18.54 -13.98 1.87
N GLY A 49 -18.26 -12.99 1.02
CA GLY A 49 -18.66 -11.60 1.20
C GLY A 49 -20.10 -11.28 0.81
N ARG A 50 -21.05 -11.66 1.67
CA ARG A 50 -22.48 -11.38 1.52
C ARG A 50 -22.85 -9.93 1.88
N ALA A 51 -22.37 -9.44 3.02
CA ALA A 51 -22.66 -8.08 3.49
C ALA A 51 -21.77 -7.05 2.79
N LYS A 52 -22.38 -6.10 2.07
CA LYS A 52 -21.70 -5.05 1.31
C LYS A 52 -21.46 -3.81 2.18
N ILE A 53 -20.36 -3.08 1.91
CA ILE A 53 -19.95 -1.91 2.71
C ILE A 53 -20.69 -0.66 2.25
N LEU A 54 -20.55 -0.30 0.96
CA LEU A 54 -21.20 0.84 0.33
C LEU A 54 -21.76 0.44 -1.04
N PRO A 55 -22.96 -0.18 -1.09
CA PRO A 55 -23.51 -0.75 -2.33
C PRO A 55 -23.69 0.26 -3.47
N SER A 56 -24.02 1.52 -3.14
CA SER A 56 -24.22 2.61 -4.11
C SER A 56 -22.91 3.10 -4.74
N VAL A 57 -21.78 2.94 -4.05
CA VAL A 57 -20.46 3.44 -4.46
C VAL A 57 -19.65 2.31 -5.11
N SER A 58 -19.57 1.18 -4.42
CA SER A 58 -18.80 0.00 -4.80
C SER A 58 -19.57 -1.29 -4.47
N PRO A 59 -20.40 -1.79 -5.41
CA PRO A 59 -21.31 -2.91 -5.16
C PRO A 59 -20.59 -4.24 -4.89
N ASN A 60 -19.33 -4.36 -5.32
CA ASN A 60 -18.56 -5.58 -5.17
C ASN A 60 -17.86 -5.68 -3.81
N LYS A 61 -17.61 -4.56 -3.11
CA LYS A 61 -16.89 -4.55 -1.83
C LYS A 61 -17.75 -5.06 -0.68
N SER A 62 -17.20 -6.02 0.06
CA SER A 62 -17.87 -6.67 1.19
C SER A 62 -17.08 -6.51 2.49
N TRP A 63 -17.78 -6.57 3.63
CA TRP A 63 -17.14 -6.51 4.95
C TRP A 63 -16.13 -7.64 5.17
N VAL A 64 -16.48 -8.86 4.74
CA VAL A 64 -15.57 -10.01 4.80
C VAL A 64 -14.32 -9.77 3.95
N GLY A 65 -14.49 -9.20 2.75
CA GLY A 65 -13.38 -8.80 1.90
C GLY A 65 -12.50 -7.73 2.56
N SER A 66 -13.08 -6.70 3.18
CA SER A 66 -12.32 -5.66 3.91
C SER A 66 -11.47 -6.25 5.02
N VAL A 67 -12.05 -7.12 5.85
CA VAL A 67 -11.33 -7.71 6.99
C VAL A 67 -10.25 -8.66 6.49
N ALA A 68 -10.56 -9.52 5.52
CA ALA A 68 -9.57 -10.40 4.92
C ALA A 68 -8.43 -9.64 4.23
N GLY A 69 -8.75 -8.53 3.54
CA GLY A 69 -7.75 -7.66 2.93
C GLY A 69 -6.85 -6.97 3.95
N LEU A 70 -7.42 -6.52 5.08
CA LEU A 70 -6.64 -5.94 6.17
C LEU A 70 -5.69 -6.96 6.81
N LEU A 71 -6.17 -8.18 7.06
CA LEU A 71 -5.34 -9.28 7.56
C LEU A 71 -4.27 -9.68 6.53
N GLY A 72 -4.61 -9.71 5.25
CA GLY A 72 -3.68 -9.96 4.15
C GLY A 72 -2.59 -8.90 4.07
N ALA A 73 -2.94 -7.61 4.19
CA ALA A 73 -2.00 -6.51 4.17
C ALA A 73 -1.04 -6.53 5.38
N SER A 74 -1.58 -6.81 6.56
CA SER A 74 -0.82 -7.04 7.79
C SER A 74 0.16 -8.22 7.63
N GLY A 75 -0.32 -9.36 7.15
CA GLY A 75 0.50 -10.56 6.92
C GLY A 75 1.55 -10.35 5.82
N GLY A 76 1.21 -9.61 4.77
CA GLY A 76 2.11 -9.28 3.66
C GLY A 76 3.27 -8.41 4.09
N ALA A 77 3.03 -7.39 4.94
CA ALA A 77 4.11 -6.58 5.50
C ALA A 77 4.98 -7.36 6.49
N ALA A 78 4.38 -8.25 7.30
CA ALA A 78 5.13 -9.15 8.17
C ALA A 78 6.04 -10.10 7.38
N LEU A 79 5.52 -10.68 6.28
CA LEU A 79 6.30 -11.52 5.38
C LEU A 79 7.41 -10.72 4.70
N TRP A 80 7.10 -9.53 4.20
CA TRP A 80 8.09 -8.64 3.60
C TRP A 80 9.24 -8.35 4.58
N TYR A 81 8.93 -8.07 5.85
CA TYR A 81 9.94 -7.80 6.87
C TYR A 81 10.90 -8.99 7.06
N LEU A 82 10.38 -10.21 7.15
CA LEU A 82 11.19 -11.42 7.32
C LEU A 82 12.17 -11.64 6.17
N VAL A 83 11.82 -11.18 4.96
CA VAL A 83 12.67 -11.29 3.77
C VAL A 83 13.62 -10.10 3.65
N ALA A 84 13.18 -8.89 3.99
CA ALA A 84 13.90 -7.66 3.73
C ALA A 84 14.89 -7.26 4.85
N GLU A 85 14.63 -7.64 6.09
CA GLU A 85 15.44 -7.25 7.26
C GLU A 85 16.94 -7.59 7.13
N PRO A 86 17.35 -8.78 6.64
CA PRO A 86 18.77 -9.12 6.47
C PRO A 86 19.50 -8.22 5.46
N TYR A 87 18.75 -7.57 4.56
CA TYR A 87 19.28 -6.70 3.50
C TYR A 87 19.13 -5.22 3.83
N LEU A 88 18.42 -4.86 4.90
CA LEU A 88 18.12 -3.47 5.28
C LEU A 88 18.60 -3.19 6.71
N PRO A 89 19.92 -3.19 6.96
CA PRO A 89 20.45 -2.87 8.28
C PRO A 89 20.03 -1.45 8.70
N GLY A 90 19.44 -1.34 9.89
CA GLY A 90 18.91 -0.07 10.41
C GLY A 90 17.50 0.27 9.93
N LEU A 91 16.75 -0.69 9.38
CA LEU A 91 15.32 -0.54 9.14
C LEU A 91 14.61 -0.11 10.44
N PRO A 92 13.80 0.95 10.42
CA PRO A 92 13.16 1.46 11.64
C PRO A 92 12.00 0.59 12.15
N ILE A 93 11.70 -0.51 11.44
CA ILE A 93 10.68 -1.48 11.83
C ILE A 93 11.31 -2.42 12.87
N GLY A 94 10.97 -2.23 14.14
CA GLY A 94 11.55 -2.97 15.27
C GLY A 94 11.05 -4.41 15.44
N GLY A 95 10.68 -5.12 14.37
CA GLY A 95 10.23 -6.51 14.42
C GLY A 95 8.95 -6.81 13.63
N VAL A 96 8.62 -8.10 13.53
CA VAL A 96 7.47 -8.62 12.77
C VAL A 96 6.15 -8.03 13.23
N ALA A 97 5.95 -7.82 14.54
CA ALA A 97 4.73 -7.21 15.07
C ALA A 97 4.57 -5.75 14.62
N VAL A 98 5.66 -4.98 14.58
CA VAL A 98 5.66 -3.60 14.07
C VAL A 98 5.40 -3.62 12.56
N ALA A 99 6.01 -4.54 11.82
CA ALA A 99 5.75 -4.72 10.39
C ALA A 99 4.28 -5.04 10.09
N ALA A 100 3.67 -5.94 10.88
CA ALA A 100 2.26 -6.28 10.79
C ALA A 100 1.37 -5.06 11.05
N ALA A 101 1.68 -4.27 12.09
CA ALA A 101 0.95 -3.03 12.38
C ALA A 101 1.07 -2.00 11.25
N VAL A 102 2.26 -1.86 10.65
CA VAL A 102 2.47 -1.04 9.45
C VAL A 102 1.61 -1.55 8.30
N GLY A 103 1.61 -2.86 8.03
CA GLY A 103 0.78 -3.48 6.99
C GLY A 103 -0.72 -3.27 7.22
N ALA A 104 -1.18 -3.33 8.46
CA ALA A 104 -2.58 -3.03 8.80
C ALA A 104 -2.93 -1.57 8.48
N ALA A 105 -2.07 -0.61 8.87
CA ALA A 105 -2.28 0.80 8.54
C ALA A 105 -2.28 1.05 7.02
N LEU A 106 -1.37 0.39 6.28
CA LEU A 106 -1.34 0.44 4.82
C LEU A 106 -2.61 -0.17 4.21
N GLY A 107 -3.11 -1.28 4.74
CA GLY A 107 -4.37 -1.88 4.32
C GLY A 107 -5.58 -0.96 4.53
N VAL A 108 -5.61 -0.20 5.62
CA VAL A 108 -6.62 0.86 5.83
C VAL A 108 -6.46 1.96 4.79
N GLY A 109 -5.22 2.44 4.57
CA GLY A 109 -4.92 3.46 3.56
C GLY A 109 -5.36 3.05 2.15
N ALA A 110 -5.08 1.80 1.76
CA ALA A 110 -5.51 1.24 0.48
C ALA A 110 -7.03 1.23 0.35
N GLN A 111 -7.75 0.72 1.36
CA GLN A 111 -9.22 0.70 1.33
C GLN A 111 -9.81 2.11 1.20
N VAL A 112 -9.25 3.09 1.93
CA VAL A 112 -9.65 4.49 1.82
C VAL A 112 -9.39 5.03 0.41
N GLY A 113 -8.21 4.77 -0.17
CA GLY A 113 -7.85 5.16 -1.53
C GLY A 113 -8.84 4.62 -2.56
N ASP A 114 -9.10 3.31 -2.54
CA ASP A 114 -10.06 2.68 -3.46
C ASP A 114 -11.49 3.22 -3.28
N PHE A 115 -11.90 3.58 -2.06
CA PHE A 115 -13.23 4.17 -1.83
C PHE A 115 -13.30 5.61 -2.30
N ALA A 116 -12.26 6.42 -2.06
CA ALA A 116 -12.17 7.77 -2.57
C ALA A 116 -12.21 7.78 -4.10
N GLU A 117 -11.49 6.88 -4.74
CA GLU A 117 -11.48 6.71 -6.19
C GLU A 117 -12.85 6.22 -6.70
N SER A 118 -13.48 5.26 -6.02
CA SER A 118 -14.85 4.85 -6.32
C SER A 118 -15.85 6.00 -6.21
N LEU A 119 -15.73 6.88 -5.22
CA LEU A 119 -16.60 8.05 -5.04
C LEU A 119 -16.39 9.07 -6.17
N LEU A 120 -15.14 9.40 -6.49
CA LEU A 120 -14.80 10.32 -7.58
C LEU A 120 -15.39 9.87 -8.91
N LYS A 121 -15.37 8.56 -9.20
CA LYS A 121 -16.00 8.00 -10.41
C LYS A 121 -17.52 8.23 -10.42
N ARG A 122 -18.20 8.02 -9.29
CA ARG A 122 -19.65 8.25 -9.16
C ARG A 122 -20.02 9.71 -9.33
N ASP A 123 -19.26 10.61 -8.73
CA ASP A 123 -19.48 12.06 -8.85
C ASP A 123 -19.26 12.54 -10.29
N ALA A 124 -18.30 11.95 -11.01
CA ALA A 124 -18.07 12.21 -12.42
C ALA A 124 -19.07 11.52 -13.36
N GLY A 125 -20.02 10.74 -12.84
CA GLY A 125 -21.00 10.01 -13.65
C GLY A 125 -20.42 8.88 -14.50
N VAL A 126 -19.16 8.48 -14.24
CA VAL A 126 -18.44 7.43 -14.97
C VAL A 126 -18.23 6.21 -14.09
N LYS A 127 -18.05 5.05 -14.71
CA LYS A 127 -17.73 3.82 -13.97
C LYS A 127 -16.22 3.55 -13.91
N ASP A 128 -15.53 3.84 -15.00
CA ASP A 128 -14.09 3.58 -15.17
C ASP A 128 -13.38 4.92 -15.38
N SER A 129 -12.17 5.06 -14.84
CA SER A 129 -11.41 6.33 -14.90
C SER A 129 -10.85 6.66 -16.29
N GLY A 130 -10.95 5.72 -17.24
CA GLY A 130 -10.51 5.87 -18.62
C GLY A 130 -10.50 4.52 -19.35
N ALA A 131 -9.97 4.52 -20.58
CA ALA A 131 -9.86 3.34 -21.43
C ALA A 131 -8.40 3.02 -21.84
N LEU A 132 -7.43 3.53 -21.09
CA LEU A 132 -6.01 3.42 -21.47
C LEU A 132 -5.55 1.96 -21.52
N PHE A 133 -6.08 1.10 -20.65
CA PHE A 133 -5.81 -0.33 -20.67
C PHE A 133 -7.05 -1.10 -21.15
N PRO A 134 -7.00 -1.74 -22.34
CA PRO A 134 -8.12 -2.53 -22.86
C PRO A 134 -8.58 -3.56 -21.82
N GLY A 135 -9.85 -3.47 -21.42
CA GLY A 135 -10.47 -4.38 -20.44
C GLY A 135 -10.14 -4.13 -18.96
N HIS A 136 -9.35 -3.10 -18.63
CA HIS A 136 -8.82 -2.89 -17.27
C HIS A 136 -8.98 -1.47 -16.72
N GLY A 137 -9.68 -0.58 -17.44
CA GLY A 137 -9.94 0.79 -17.01
C GLY A 137 -8.79 1.75 -17.31
N GLY A 138 -8.70 2.82 -16.52
CA GLY A 138 -7.71 3.87 -16.66
C GLY A 138 -6.49 3.66 -15.76
N VAL A 139 -5.52 4.58 -15.86
CA VAL A 139 -4.33 4.59 -15.01
C VAL A 139 -4.68 4.76 -13.54
N LEU A 140 -5.74 5.53 -13.26
CA LEU A 140 -6.18 5.81 -11.90
C LEU A 140 -6.70 4.55 -11.19
N ASP A 141 -7.39 3.65 -11.92
CA ASP A 141 -7.83 2.34 -11.41
C ASP A 141 -6.66 1.41 -11.04
N ARG A 142 -5.42 1.77 -11.38
CA ARG A 142 -4.20 1.00 -11.06
C ARG A 142 -3.35 1.64 -9.96
N LEU A 143 -3.51 2.94 -9.77
CA LEU A 143 -2.70 3.72 -8.84
C LEU A 143 -3.50 4.16 -7.62
N ASP A 144 -4.82 4.03 -7.59
CA ASP A 144 -5.71 4.39 -6.49
C ASP A 144 -5.19 4.01 -5.09
N ALA A 145 -4.89 2.74 -4.84
CA ALA A 145 -4.33 2.28 -3.57
C ALA A 145 -2.91 2.80 -3.36
N SER A 146 -2.10 2.86 -4.42
CA SER A 146 -0.68 3.26 -4.35
C SER A 146 -0.53 4.76 -4.04
N LEU A 147 -1.45 5.60 -4.53
CA LEU A 147 -1.48 7.04 -4.29
C LEU A 147 -1.60 7.38 -2.80
N VAL A 148 -2.27 6.53 -2.03
CA VAL A 148 -2.39 6.68 -0.57
C VAL A 148 -1.30 5.91 0.17
N THR A 149 -1.02 4.67 -0.23
CA THR A 149 -0.13 3.78 0.54
C THR A 149 1.35 4.12 0.42
N LEU A 150 1.81 4.65 -0.72
CA LEU A 150 3.20 5.10 -0.87
C LEU A 150 3.58 6.26 0.07
N PRO A 151 2.85 7.41 0.09
CA PRO A 151 3.16 8.49 1.03
C PRO A 151 2.90 8.07 2.48
N LEU A 152 1.92 7.21 2.74
CA LEU A 152 1.66 6.67 4.07
C LEU A 152 2.83 5.81 4.57
N ALA A 153 3.35 4.90 3.74
CA ALA A 153 4.51 4.08 4.08
C ALA A 153 5.74 4.95 4.39
N TYR A 154 5.98 5.99 3.58
CA TYR A 154 7.04 6.96 3.84
C TYR A 154 6.89 7.64 5.21
N LEU A 155 5.69 8.14 5.51
CA LEU A 155 5.42 8.81 6.79
C LEU A 155 5.63 7.85 7.97
N MET A 156 5.11 6.62 7.89
CA MET A 156 5.28 5.63 8.95
C MET A 156 6.74 5.26 9.18
N LEU A 157 7.52 5.05 8.12
CA LEU A 157 8.95 4.78 8.23
C LEU A 157 9.71 5.97 8.83
N ARG A 158 9.35 7.21 8.48
CA ARG A 158 9.92 8.43 9.07
C ARG A 158 9.63 8.53 10.57
N LEU A 159 8.38 8.29 10.96
CA LEU A 159 7.95 8.33 12.36
C LEU A 159 8.66 7.25 13.19
N LEU A 160 8.72 6.02 12.68
CA LEU A 160 9.42 4.91 13.34
C LEU A 160 10.93 5.15 13.46
N ALA A 161 11.52 5.86 12.50
CA ALA A 161 12.94 6.23 12.55
C ALA A 161 13.24 7.42 13.49
N GLY A 162 12.22 7.96 14.18
CA GLY A 162 12.37 9.07 15.12
C GLY A 162 12.51 10.45 14.48
N GLY A 163 12.04 10.63 13.23
CA GLY A 163 12.04 11.92 12.55
C GLY A 163 10.71 12.69 12.71
N PRO A 164 10.73 14.01 13.00
CA PRO A 164 9.56 14.87 12.81
C PRO A 164 9.18 15.02 11.33
#